data_AF-A0A0N9DV95-F1
#
_entry.id   AF-A0A0N9DV95-F1
#
_cell.length_a   1.000
_cell.length_b   1.000
_cell.length_c   1.000
_cell.angle_alpha   90.00
_cell.angle_beta   90.00
_cell.angle_gamma   90.00
#
_symmetry.space_group_name_H-M   'P 1'
#
loop_
_entity.id
_entity.type
_entity.pdbx_description
1 polymer ?
#
loop_
_entity_poly.entity_id
_entity_poly.type
_entity_poly.pdbx_seq_one_letter_code
_entity_poly.pdbx_strand_id
1 'polypeptide(L)'
;MAEFTQERLGTLNAAYARCIDNDEVEAWPAFFEERCLYVVNTAENHAAGMEAGVIYADTRAMLQDRVSALRDANVYERHRYRHIVGLPFVLGIQDGEASVETPFLVVRIMREGATEVFASGRYLDRVVEGEDGQLSRA
;
A
#
# COMPACT_ATOMS: atom_id res chain seq x y z
N MET A 1 -0.83 12.29 -22.54
CA MET A 1 -0.87 12.81 -21.15
C MET A 1 -1.36 11.67 -20.29
N ALA A 2 -0.64 11.36 -19.20
CA ALA A 2 -1.07 10.32 -18.27
C ALA A 2 -2.45 10.68 -17.69
N GLU A 3 -3.39 9.76 -17.79
CA GLU A 3 -4.74 9.96 -17.28
C GLU A 3 -4.92 9.20 -15.96
N PHE A 4 -4.88 9.92 -14.83
CA PHE A 4 -5.04 9.34 -13.50
C PHE A 4 -6.52 9.26 -13.11
N THR A 5 -7.29 8.45 -13.83
CA THR A 5 -8.73 8.29 -13.55
C THR A 5 -8.96 7.52 -12.26
N GLN A 6 -10.11 7.77 -11.62
CA GLN A 6 -10.55 7.02 -10.44
C GLN A 6 -10.61 5.51 -10.68
N GLU A 7 -10.95 5.08 -11.91
CA GLU A 7 -10.96 3.67 -12.32
C GLU A 7 -9.56 3.05 -12.34
N ARG A 8 -8.58 3.74 -12.95
CA ARG A 8 -7.20 3.24 -13.02
C ARG A 8 -6.54 3.19 -11.65
N LEU A 9 -6.74 4.23 -10.84
CA LEU A 9 -6.26 4.28 -9.46
C LEU A 9 -6.96 3.21 -8.60
N GLY A 10 -8.27 3.04 -8.78
CA GLY A 10 -9.04 1.97 -8.14
C GLY A 10 -8.51 0.58 -8.50
N THR A 11 -8.15 0.37 -9.77
CA THR A 11 -7.54 -0.87 -10.25
C THR A 11 -6.19 -1.14 -9.59
N LEU A 12 -5.31 -0.13 -9.51
CA LEU A 12 -4.02 -0.24 -8.80
C LEU A 12 -4.23 -0.63 -7.33
N ASN A 13 -5.14 0.06 -6.64
CA ASN A 13 -5.45 -0.21 -5.23
C ASN A 13 -6.05 -1.61 -5.01
N ALA A 14 -6.94 -2.04 -5.91
CA ALA A 14 -7.56 -3.37 -5.84
C ALA A 14 -6.53 -4.49 -6.06
N ALA A 15 -5.64 -4.33 -7.05
CA ALA A 15 -4.58 -5.30 -7.32
C ALA A 15 -3.59 -5.39 -6.15
N TYR A 16 -3.17 -4.23 -5.62
CA TYR A 16 -2.32 -4.12 -4.43
C TYR A 16 -2.92 -4.83 -3.22
N ALA A 17 -4.18 -4.53 -2.88
CA ALA A 17 -4.87 -5.11 -1.74
C ALA A 17 -5.08 -6.62 -1.88
N ARG A 18 -5.51 -7.06 -3.08
CA ARG A 18 -5.71 -8.48 -3.40
C ARG A 18 -4.42 -9.28 -3.22
N CYS A 19 -3.28 -8.74 -3.67
CA CYS A 19 -1.98 -9.37 -3.54
C CYS A 19 -1.64 -9.67 -2.07
N ILE A 20 -1.84 -8.70 -1.16
CA ILE A 20 -1.64 -8.89 0.28
C ILE A 20 -2.67 -9.88 0.85
N ASP A 21 -3.95 -9.68 0.57
CA ASP A 21 -5.05 -10.48 1.16
C ASP A 21 -4.99 -11.97 0.76
N ASN A 22 -4.42 -12.28 -0.40
CA ASN A 22 -4.27 -13.64 -0.90
C ASN A 22 -2.94 -14.29 -0.54
N ASP A 23 -2.10 -13.64 0.28
CA ASP A 23 -0.78 -14.14 0.65
C ASP A 23 0.17 -14.30 -0.56
N GLU A 24 -0.02 -13.48 -1.61
CA GLU A 24 0.83 -13.41 -2.81
C GLU A 24 1.90 -12.31 -2.65
N VAL A 25 2.38 -12.09 -1.43
CA VAL A 25 3.18 -10.91 -1.02
C VAL A 25 4.52 -10.78 -1.75
N GLU A 26 5.02 -11.83 -2.39
CA GLU A 26 6.19 -11.80 -3.26
C GLU A 26 5.99 -10.91 -4.50
N ALA A 27 4.76 -10.79 -5.00
CA ALA A 27 4.43 -9.92 -6.12
C ALA A 27 4.20 -8.46 -5.70
N TRP A 28 4.03 -8.20 -4.41
CA TRP A 28 3.66 -6.88 -3.89
C TRP A 28 4.66 -5.76 -4.21
N PRO A 29 5.99 -5.96 -4.16
CA PRO A 29 6.94 -4.91 -4.51
C PRO A 29 6.83 -4.41 -5.96
N ALA A 30 6.16 -5.15 -6.86
CA ALA A 30 5.98 -4.74 -8.25
C ALA A 30 5.00 -3.56 -8.42
N PHE A 31 4.21 -3.21 -7.40
CA PHE A 31 3.34 -2.02 -7.43
C PHE A 31 4.08 -0.71 -7.16
N PHE A 32 5.41 -0.76 -7.02
CA PHE A 32 6.26 0.37 -6.70
C PHE A 32 7.37 0.54 -7.74
N GLU A 33 7.74 1.80 -7.97
CA GLU A 33 8.93 2.18 -8.71
C GLU A 33 10.20 1.67 -8.02
N GLU A 34 11.30 1.56 -8.78
CA GLU A 34 12.59 1.12 -8.22
C GLU A 34 13.07 2.05 -7.10
N ARG A 35 12.94 3.36 -7.32
CA ARG A 35 13.06 4.40 -6.29
C ARG A 35 11.66 4.75 -5.82
N CYS A 36 11.31 4.27 -4.63
CA CYS A 36 10.01 4.51 -4.02
C CYS A 36 10.13 4.74 -2.52
N LEU A 37 9.13 5.38 -1.92
CA LEU A 37 9.05 5.49 -0.46
C LEU A 37 7.77 4.85 0.07
N TYR A 38 7.91 3.81 0.88
CA TYR A 38 6.82 3.18 1.61
C TYR A 38 6.97 3.42 3.10
N VAL A 39 6.00 4.15 3.67
CA VAL A 39 5.95 4.44 5.09
C VAL A 39 4.57 4.11 5.64
N VAL A 40 4.53 3.38 6.75
CA VAL A 40 3.33 3.24 7.57
C VAL A 40 3.54 4.03 8.85
N ASN A 41 2.75 5.08 9.05
CA ASN A 41 2.86 5.96 10.21
C ASN A 41 1.51 6.12 10.91
N THR A 42 1.54 6.54 12.18
CA THR A 42 0.30 6.95 12.86
C THR A 42 -0.14 8.32 12.37
N ALA A 43 -1.44 8.62 12.52
CA ALA A 43 -1.98 9.92 12.14
C ALA A 43 -1.32 11.06 12.94
N GLU A 44 -1.03 10.84 14.22
CA GLU A 44 -0.39 11.81 15.11
C GLU A 44 1.06 12.09 14.68
N ASN A 45 1.84 11.04 14.39
CA ASN A 45 3.23 11.20 13.97
C ASN A 45 3.32 11.88 12.60
N HIS A 46 2.44 11.50 11.67
CA HIS A 46 2.35 12.18 10.37
C HIS A 46 2.00 13.66 10.56
N ALA A 47 1.03 13.99 11.40
CA ALA A 47 0.65 15.38 11.69
C ALA A 47 1.79 16.18 12.35
N ALA A 48 2.65 15.51 13.13
CA ALA A 48 3.82 16.10 13.76
C ALA A 48 5.08 16.15 12.85
N GLY A 49 5.01 15.63 11.61
CA GLY A 49 6.15 15.59 10.70
C GLY A 49 7.26 14.61 11.12
N MET A 50 6.93 13.60 11.93
CA MET A 50 7.89 12.61 12.39
C MET A 50 8.03 11.46 11.38
N GLU A 51 9.23 11.23 10.89
CA GLU A 51 9.53 10.20 9.88
C GLU A 51 9.60 8.77 10.45
N ALA A 52 9.70 8.62 11.78
CA ALA A 52 9.75 7.32 12.45
C ALA A 52 8.37 6.63 12.39
N GLY A 53 8.13 5.93 11.28
CA GLY A 53 6.97 5.08 11.07
C GLY A 53 7.14 3.67 11.65
N VAL A 54 6.03 2.95 11.74
CA VAL A 54 5.97 1.50 12.04
C VAL A 54 6.68 0.70 10.95
N ILE A 55 6.63 1.19 9.71
CA ILE A 55 7.36 0.63 8.56
C ILE A 55 8.00 1.78 7.82
N TYR A 56 9.25 1.59 7.41
CA TYR A 56 10.00 2.49 6.55
C TYR A 56 10.80 1.67 5.54
N ALA A 57 10.64 1.98 4.25
CA ALA A 57 11.43 1.44 3.16
C ALA A 57 11.52 2.48 2.04
N ASP A 58 12.73 2.86 1.66
CA ASP A 58 13.01 3.93 0.69
C ASP A 58 13.49 3.41 -0.67
N THR A 59 13.36 2.09 -0.88
CA THR A 59 13.61 1.44 -2.17
C THR A 59 12.74 0.20 -2.32
N ARG A 60 12.49 -0.21 -3.57
CA ARG A 60 11.81 -1.50 -3.85
C ARG A 60 12.59 -2.70 -3.32
N ALA A 61 13.92 -2.62 -3.27
CA ALA A 61 14.77 -3.67 -2.71
C ALA A 61 14.48 -3.88 -1.21
N MET A 62 14.33 -2.81 -0.43
CA MET A 62 13.93 -2.92 0.98
C MET A 62 12.55 -3.54 1.18
N LEU A 63 11.62 -3.32 0.24
CA LEU A 63 10.32 -4.01 0.25
C LEU A 63 10.48 -5.52 0.03
N GLN A 64 11.36 -5.92 -0.90
CA GLN A 64 11.67 -7.33 -1.17
C GLN A 64 12.34 -8.00 0.04
N ASP A 65 13.29 -7.32 0.68
CA ASP A 65 13.93 -7.80 1.91
C ASP A 65 12.90 -8.00 3.02
N ARG A 66 11.95 -7.06 3.15
CA ARG A 66 10.86 -7.17 4.12
C ARG A 66 9.96 -8.38 3.84
N VAL A 67 9.57 -8.61 2.59
CA VAL A 67 8.77 -9.79 2.21
C VAL A 67 9.52 -11.08 2.53
N SER A 68 10.82 -11.12 2.26
CA SER A 68 11.67 -12.28 2.54
C SER A 68 11.75 -12.55 4.05
N ALA A 69 11.97 -11.51 4.86
CA ALA A 69 11.98 -11.61 6.32
C ALA A 69 10.62 -12.05 6.89
N LEU A 70 9.49 -11.64 6.29
CA LEU A 70 8.16 -12.09 6.68
C LEU A 70 7.96 -13.61 6.46
N ARG A 71 8.56 -14.19 5.43
CA ARG A 71 8.49 -15.64 5.15
C ARG A 71 9.37 -16.46 6.08
N ASP A 72 10.55 -15.96 6.43
CA ASP A 72 11.50 -16.65 7.30
C ASP A 72 11.11 -16.58 8.79
N ALA A 73 10.33 -15.57 9.17
CA ALA A 73 9.79 -15.42 10.52
C ALA A 73 8.73 -16.49 10.80
N ASN A 74 9.18 -17.64 11.30
CA ASN A 74 8.40 -18.85 11.63
C ASN A 74 7.41 -18.67 12.81
N VAL A 75 6.95 -17.45 13.06
CA VAL A 75 6.10 -17.05 14.20
C VAL A 75 4.97 -16.19 13.67
N TYR A 76 4.00 -16.81 13.00
CA TYR A 76 2.78 -16.10 12.64
C TYR A 76 1.57 -16.92 13.09
N GLU A 77 0.86 -16.37 14.06
CA GLU A 77 -0.50 -16.79 14.36
C GLU A 77 -1.28 -16.75 13.04
N ARG A 78 -1.86 -17.88 12.62
CA ARG A 78 -2.58 -17.93 11.34
C ARG A 78 -3.84 -17.06 11.45
N HIS A 79 -3.73 -15.83 11.00
CA HIS A 79 -4.84 -14.93 10.73
C HIS A 79 -4.81 -14.53 9.26
N ARG A 80 -5.91 -13.97 8.78
CA ARG A 80 -6.01 -13.37 7.44
C ARG A 80 -6.36 -11.89 7.57
N TYR A 81 -5.97 -11.12 6.56
CA TYR A 81 -6.42 -9.76 6.41
C TYR A 81 -7.48 -9.65 5.32
N ARG A 82 -8.32 -8.63 5.45
CA ARG A 82 -9.20 -8.17 4.38
C ARG A 82 -9.12 -6.65 4.31
N HIS A 83 -8.66 -6.14 3.18
CA HIS A 83 -8.68 -4.72 2.88
C HIS A 83 -10.03 -4.32 2.27
N ILE A 84 -10.65 -3.30 2.86
CA ILE A 84 -11.78 -2.56 2.29
C ILE A 84 -11.24 -1.19 1.91
N VAL A 85 -11.02 -0.98 0.62
CA VAL A 85 -10.42 0.25 0.09
C VAL A 85 -11.53 1.10 -0.54
N GLY A 86 -11.59 2.37 -0.16
CA GLY A 86 -12.55 3.31 -0.72
C GLY A 86 -12.13 3.86 -2.09
N LEU A 87 -12.87 4.85 -2.57
CA LEU A 87 -12.57 5.49 -3.84
C LEU A 87 -11.37 6.43 -3.69
N PRO A 88 -10.41 6.41 -4.65
CA PRO A 88 -9.30 7.34 -4.65
C PRO A 88 -9.78 8.76 -5.01
N PHE A 89 -9.20 9.76 -4.36
CA PHE A 89 -9.38 11.17 -4.66
C PHE A 89 -8.05 11.77 -5.14
N VAL A 90 -8.06 12.37 -6.34
CA VAL A 90 -6.87 13.02 -6.91
C VAL A 90 -6.75 14.44 -6.35
N LEU A 91 -5.70 14.68 -5.58
CA LEU A 91 -5.40 15.98 -4.97
C LEU A 91 -4.78 16.95 -5.98
N GLY A 92 -4.00 16.43 -6.92
CA GLY A 92 -3.34 17.22 -7.96
C GLY A 92 -2.48 16.36 -8.86
N ILE A 93 -2.14 16.89 -10.04
CA ILE A 93 -1.24 16.28 -11.02
C ILE A 93 -0.18 17.31 -11.38
N GLN A 94 1.09 16.96 -11.19
CA GLN A 94 2.25 17.83 -11.47
C GLN A 94 3.39 16.97 -12.01
N ASP A 95 4.08 17.45 -13.04
CA ASP A 95 5.26 16.80 -13.62
C ASP A 95 5.10 15.30 -13.97
N GLY A 96 3.89 14.88 -14.34
CA GLY A 96 3.59 13.47 -14.67
C GLY A 96 3.31 12.56 -13.47
N GLU A 97 3.24 13.13 -12.26
CA GLU A 97 2.91 12.45 -11.01
C GLU A 97 1.54 12.93 -10.49
N ALA A 98 0.71 12.00 -10.02
CA ALA A 98 -0.52 12.30 -9.31
C ALA A 98 -0.35 12.13 -7.81
N SER A 99 -0.77 13.14 -7.04
CA SER A 99 -0.98 13.01 -5.59
C SER A 99 -2.38 12.50 -5.33
N VAL A 100 -2.51 11.36 -4.64
CA VAL A 100 -3.77 10.64 -4.48
C VAL A 100 -4.00 10.29 -3.01
N GLU A 101 -5.22 10.54 -2.53
CA GLU A 101 -5.67 10.10 -1.22
C GLU A 101 -6.70 8.98 -1.37
N THR A 102 -6.53 7.87 -0.65
CA THR A 102 -7.53 6.76 -0.66
C THR A 102 -7.80 6.26 0.76
N PRO A 103 -9.04 6.32 1.27
CA PRO A 103 -9.36 5.78 2.58
C PRO A 103 -9.35 4.24 2.57
N PHE A 104 -8.96 3.62 3.68
CA PHE A 104 -8.96 2.17 3.85
C PHE A 104 -9.42 1.73 5.24
N LEU A 105 -9.90 0.50 5.30
CA LEU A 105 -10.13 -0.29 6.52
C LEU A 105 -9.50 -1.67 6.32
N VAL A 106 -8.66 -2.11 7.26
CA VAL A 106 -8.12 -3.47 7.31
C VAL A 106 -8.78 -4.23 8.44
N VAL A 107 -9.37 -5.35 8.10
CA VAL A 107 -10.00 -6.27 9.03
C VAL A 107 -9.09 -7.48 9.22
N ARG A 108 -8.82 -7.85 10.48
CA ARG A 108 -8.12 -9.08 10.83
C ARG A 108 -9.14 -10.17 11.15
N ILE A 109 -8.95 -11.34 10.55
CA ILE A 109 -9.80 -12.52 10.71
C ILE A 109 -8.95 -13.64 11.32
N MET A 110 -9.24 -13.97 12.57
CA MET A 110 -8.59 -15.05 13.30
C MET A 110 -9.09 -16.42 12.81
N ARG A 111 -8.33 -17.48 13.09
CA ARG A 111 -8.67 -18.87 12.74
C ARG A 111 -10.07 -19.32 13.17
N GLU A 112 -10.52 -18.84 14.33
CA GLU A 112 -11.83 -19.17 14.91
C GLU A 112 -12.98 -18.32 14.32
N GLY A 113 -12.67 -17.42 13.39
CA GLY A 113 -13.64 -16.54 12.72
C GLY A 113 -13.85 -15.19 13.42
N ALA A 114 -13.24 -14.98 14.60
CA ALA A 114 -13.24 -13.67 15.25
C ALA A 114 -12.66 -12.62 14.29
N THR A 115 -13.39 -11.52 14.14
CA THR A 115 -13.15 -10.49 13.13
C THR A 115 -13.12 -9.13 13.82
N GLU A 116 -12.04 -8.37 13.63
CA GLU A 116 -11.89 -7.04 14.24
C GLU A 116 -11.22 -6.06 13.29
N VAL A 117 -11.43 -4.76 13.54
CA VAL A 117 -10.70 -3.70 12.84
C VAL A 117 -9.26 -3.71 13.32
N PHE A 118 -8.34 -4.05 12.41
CA PHE A 118 -6.92 -4.06 12.69
C PHE A 118 -6.29 -2.69 12.47
N ALA A 119 -6.66 -2.03 11.38
CA ALA A 119 -6.20 -0.68 11.06
C ALA A 119 -7.26 0.06 10.22
N SER A 120 -7.30 1.37 10.35
CA SER A 120 -8.09 2.26 9.49
C SER A 120 -7.29 3.53 9.23
N GLY A 121 -7.41 4.08 8.03
CA GLY A 121 -6.67 5.29 7.69
C GLY A 121 -6.84 5.64 6.23
N ARG A 122 -5.78 6.22 5.66
CA ARG A 122 -5.70 6.59 4.26
C ARG A 122 -4.32 6.34 3.70
N TYR A 123 -4.26 5.95 2.43
CA TYR A 123 -3.06 6.02 1.62
C TYR A 123 -2.89 7.46 1.15
N LEU A 124 -1.64 7.93 1.17
CA LEU A 124 -1.22 9.23 0.65
C LEU A 124 -0.13 8.92 -0.39
N ASP A 125 -0.58 8.60 -1.59
CA ASP A 125 0.26 8.02 -2.63
C ASP A 125 0.71 9.10 -3.62
N ARG A 126 1.95 8.96 -4.09
CA ARG A 126 2.43 9.55 -5.34
C ARG A 126 2.38 8.46 -6.40
N VAL A 127 1.60 8.68 -7.45
CA VAL A 127 1.37 7.69 -8.50
C VAL A 127 1.92 8.21 -9.81
N VAL A 128 2.70 7.39 -10.50
CA VAL A 128 3.25 7.66 -11.82
C VAL A 128 2.71 6.65 -12.83
N GLU A 129 2.80 7.00 -14.11
CA GLU A 129 2.53 6.07 -15.21
C GLU A 129 3.86 5.64 -15.83
N GLY A 130 4.15 4.34 -15.80
CA GLY A 130 5.34 3.76 -16.41
C GLY A 130 5.28 3.77 -17.94
N GLU A 131 6.40 3.46 -18.59
CA GLU A 131 6.50 3.40 -20.06
C GLU A 131 5.55 2.35 -20.67
N ASP A 132 5.18 1.33 -19.91
CA ASP A 132 4.23 0.28 -20.29
C ASP A 132 2.76 0.67 -20.07
N GLY A 133 2.50 1.89 -19.60
CA GLY A 133 1.17 2.42 -19.29
C GLY A 133 0.57 1.90 -17.98
N GLN A 134 1.33 1.16 -17.18
CA GLN A 134 0.88 0.74 -15.85
C GLN A 134 1.08 1.84 -14.81
N LEU A 135 0.21 1.88 -13.80
CA LEU A 135 0.35 2.79 -12.68
C LEU A 135 1.13 2.12 -11.55
N SER A 136 2.02 2.88 -10.92
CA SER A 136 2.89 2.43 -9.83
C SER A 136 3.08 3.55 -8.82
N ARG A 137 3.52 3.20 -7.61
CA ARG A 137 3.80 4.15 -6.53
C ARG A 137 5.27 4.58 -6.55
N ALA A 138 5.49 5.89 -6.52
CA ALA A 138 6.79 6.51 -6.35
C ALA A 138 7.19 6.66 -4.87
#